data_AF-A0A101WNI3-F1
#
_entry.id   AF-A0A101WNI3-F1
#
_cell.length_a   1.000
_cell.length_b   1.000
_cell.length_c   1.000
_cell.angle_alpha   90.00
_cell.angle_beta   90.00
_cell.angle_gamma   90.00
#
_symmetry.space_group_name_H-M   'P 1'
#
loop_
_entity.id
_entity.type
_entity.pdbx_description
1 polymer ?
#
loop_
_entity_poly.entity_id
_entity_poly.type
_entity_poly.pdbx_seq_one_letter_code
_entity_poly.pdbx_strand_id
1 'polypeptide(L)'
;MSKKNTAIGLVLVFLGISMYLRNYNIGTGSLLTLFLGLGLFYAYYIKKEQPFAIFGGIFTAIGLMYVLHDIRLFRIDMTFETLLIVLGIIFMFIFYSKHAQGFVFPGMILPAIGIYLILLRTFNDKYTASSIFLLLGFAFYAIYFIAYMGSSGWPLIPATIFLLTGILAYAFSFKVITWNMVYMSRGYLWPSMMILAGVLILMNLRKRRS
;
A
#
# COMPACT_ATOMS: atom_id res chain seq x y z
N MET A 1 21.93 -8.21 34.43
CA MET A 1 22.18 -8.84 33.10
C MET A 1 21.88 -7.83 32.01
N SER A 2 22.78 -7.65 31.04
CA SER A 2 22.62 -6.62 30.01
C SER A 2 21.36 -6.92 29.17
N LYS A 3 20.52 -5.90 28.91
CA LYS A 3 19.32 -6.00 28.07
C LYS A 3 19.62 -6.65 26.70
N LYS A 4 20.86 -6.53 26.21
CA LYS A 4 21.35 -7.09 24.96
C LYS A 4 21.47 -8.62 25.02
N ASN A 5 21.92 -9.18 26.14
CA ASN A 5 22.06 -10.63 26.32
C ASN A 5 20.69 -11.30 26.48
N THR A 6 19.73 -10.63 27.12
CA THR A 6 18.35 -11.13 27.22
C THR A 6 17.64 -11.17 25.86
N ALA A 7 17.84 -10.16 25.01
CA ALA A 7 17.29 -10.14 23.65
C ALA A 7 17.87 -11.27 22.77
N ILE A 8 19.20 -11.50 22.84
CA ILE A 8 19.86 -12.58 22.11
C ILE A 8 19.37 -13.95 22.60
N GLY A 9 19.22 -14.14 23.92
CA GLY A 9 18.67 -15.37 24.49
C GLY A 9 17.23 -15.64 24.04
N LEU A 10 16.38 -14.61 24.02
CA LEU A 10 15.00 -14.71 23.56
C LEU A 10 14.92 -15.12 22.08
N VAL A 11 15.75 -14.51 21.22
CA VAL A 11 15.84 -14.88 19.80
C VAL A 11 16.27 -16.33 19.64
N LEU A 12 17.25 -16.80 20.43
CA LEU A 12 17.69 -18.19 20.40
C LEU A 12 16.59 -19.17 20.84
N VAL A 13 15.82 -18.83 21.88
CA VAL A 13 14.68 -19.65 22.31
C VAL A 13 13.63 -19.74 21.20
N PHE A 14 13.28 -18.62 20.56
CA PHE A 14 12.35 -18.63 19.43
C PHE A 14 12.86 -19.42 18.23
N LEU A 15 14.15 -19.34 17.93
CA LEU A 15 14.79 -20.13 16.86
C LEU A 15 14.77 -21.63 17.19
N GLY A 16 15.08 -22.00 18.44
CA GLY A 16 15.05 -23.38 18.91
C GLY A 16 13.64 -23.98 18.86
N ILE A 17 12.63 -23.23 19.34
CA ILE A 17 11.21 -23.61 19.26
C ILE A 17 10.80 -23.76 17.78
N SER A 18 11.22 -22.84 16.90
CA SER A 18 10.91 -22.91 15.46
C SER A 18 11.51 -24.17 14.81
N MET A 19 12.75 -24.52 15.15
CA MET A 19 13.40 -25.74 14.65
C MET A 19 12.75 -27.01 15.20
N TYR A 20 12.31 -26.99 16.46
CA TYR A 20 11.62 -28.13 17.07
C TYR A 20 10.24 -28.37 16.43
N LEU A 21 9.47 -27.31 16.21
CA LEU A 21 8.15 -27.36 15.57
C LEU A 21 8.22 -27.72 14.08
N ARG A 22 9.38 -27.57 13.42
CA ARG A 22 9.61 -28.07 12.06
C ARG A 22 9.39 -29.57 11.94
N ASN A 23 9.68 -30.35 12.98
CA ASN A 23 9.42 -31.80 12.99
C ASN A 23 7.92 -32.14 12.95
N TYR A 24 7.04 -31.18 13.25
CA TYR A 24 5.59 -31.32 13.15
C TYR A 24 5.02 -30.82 11.82
N ASN A 25 5.86 -30.71 10.78
CA ASN A 25 5.47 -30.27 9.44
C ASN A 25 4.97 -28.81 9.37
N ILE A 26 5.29 -28.00 10.37
CA ILE A 26 5.02 -26.57 10.39
C ILE A 26 6.16 -25.86 9.67
N GLY A 27 5.83 -24.98 8.73
CA GLY A 27 6.83 -24.19 8.00
C GLY A 27 7.67 -23.35 8.96
N THR A 28 8.99 -23.45 8.90
CA THR A 28 9.87 -22.58 9.69
C THR A 28 9.64 -21.10 9.38
N GLY A 29 9.24 -20.77 8.15
CA GLY A 29 8.86 -19.40 7.75
C GLY A 29 7.61 -18.88 8.45
N SER A 30 6.57 -19.71 8.63
CA SER A 30 5.31 -19.30 9.27
C SER A 30 5.52 -18.99 10.76
N LEU A 31 6.30 -19.82 11.45
CA LEU A 31 6.71 -19.63 12.83
C LEU A 31 7.58 -18.39 13.03
N LEU A 32 8.57 -18.16 12.16
CA LEU A 32 9.39 -16.95 12.22
C LEU A 32 8.55 -15.69 12.07
N THR A 33 7.58 -15.70 11.14
CA THR A 33 6.68 -14.57 10.91
C THR A 33 5.79 -14.30 12.13
N LEU A 34 5.26 -15.36 12.76
CA LEU A 34 4.50 -15.27 14.00
C LEU A 34 5.34 -14.69 15.14
N PHE A 35 6.57 -15.19 15.33
CA PHE A 35 7.46 -14.73 16.40
C PHE A 35 7.94 -13.30 16.17
N LEU A 36 8.16 -12.88 14.92
CA LEU A 36 8.41 -11.49 14.59
C LEU A 36 7.23 -10.59 15.00
N GLY A 37 6.00 -11.00 14.70
CA GLY A 37 4.81 -10.26 15.11
C GLY A 37 4.67 -10.16 16.64
N LEU A 38 4.86 -11.27 17.35
CA LEU A 38 4.86 -11.29 18.82
C LEU A 38 6.00 -10.44 19.42
N GLY A 39 7.18 -10.49 18.81
CA GLY A 39 8.32 -9.66 19.18
C GLY A 39 8.03 -8.16 19.02
N LEU A 40 7.32 -7.78 17.95
CA LEU A 40 6.87 -6.40 17.75
C LEU A 40 5.81 -5.99 18.78
N PHE A 41 4.89 -6.87 19.17
CA PHE A 41 3.98 -6.60 20.29
C PHE A 41 4.71 -6.43 21.62
N TYR A 42 5.74 -7.22 21.88
CA TYR A 42 6.59 -7.05 23.05
C TYR A 42 7.35 -5.71 23.00
N ALA A 43 7.85 -5.32 21.83
CA ALA A 43 8.45 -4.00 21.63
C ALA A 43 7.45 -2.87 21.84
N TYR A 44 6.18 -3.05 21.42
CA TYR A 44 5.09 -2.13 21.70
C TYR A 44 4.82 -2.00 23.20
N TYR A 45 4.86 -3.09 23.97
CA TYR A 45 4.69 -3.05 25.43
C TYR A 45 5.75 -2.16 26.10
N ILE A 46 6.99 -2.19 25.61
CA ILE A 46 8.10 -1.40 26.16
C ILE A 46 8.05 0.06 25.67
N LYS A 47 7.93 0.27 24.36
CA LYS A 47 8.08 1.60 23.73
C LYS A 47 6.78 2.38 23.62
N LYS A 48 5.63 1.69 23.64
CA LYS A 48 4.27 2.25 23.47
C LYS A 48 4.05 3.04 22.17
N GLU A 49 4.90 2.86 21.15
CA GLU A 49 4.75 3.54 19.85
C GLU A 49 3.77 2.78 18.93
N GLN A 50 2.84 3.52 18.31
CA GLN A 50 1.78 2.97 17.47
C GLN A 50 2.26 2.05 16.32
N PRO A 51 3.38 2.33 15.61
CA PRO A 51 3.84 1.47 14.52
C PRO A 51 4.12 0.03 14.95
N PHE A 52 4.66 -0.19 16.16
CA PHE A 52 4.94 -1.55 16.65
C PHE A 52 3.67 -2.36 16.84
N ALA A 53 2.56 -1.75 17.27
CA ALA A 53 1.28 -2.42 17.40
C ALA A 53 0.67 -2.75 16.02
N ILE A 54 0.80 -1.84 15.05
CA ILE A 54 0.28 -2.03 13.69
C ILE A 54 1.03 -3.17 13.00
N PHE A 55 2.35 -3.09 12.92
CA PHE A 55 3.16 -4.12 12.29
C PHE A 55 3.09 -5.44 13.06
N GLY A 56 3.11 -5.39 14.41
CA GLY A 56 2.90 -6.57 15.24
C GLY A 56 1.58 -7.27 14.92
N GLY A 57 0.47 -6.52 14.83
CA GLY A 57 -0.83 -7.07 14.47
C GLY A 57 -0.84 -7.73 13.09
N ILE A 58 -0.26 -7.08 12.08
CA ILE A 58 -0.17 -7.62 10.71
C ILE A 58 0.66 -8.90 10.69
N PHE A 59 1.88 -8.88 11.22
CA PHE A 59 2.77 -10.05 11.20
C PHE A 59 2.22 -11.20 12.03
N THR A 60 1.61 -10.92 13.19
CA THR A 60 0.98 -11.97 14.00
C THR A 60 -0.23 -12.57 13.30
N ALA A 61 -1.09 -11.76 12.67
CA ALA A 61 -2.26 -12.28 11.95
C ALA A 61 -1.84 -13.18 10.76
N ILE A 62 -0.86 -12.73 9.97
CA ILE A 62 -0.32 -13.50 8.84
C ILE A 62 0.37 -14.77 9.33
N GLY A 63 1.27 -14.66 10.32
CA GLY A 63 1.98 -15.81 10.89
C GLY A 63 1.04 -16.84 11.50
N LEU A 64 0.00 -16.38 12.21
CA LEU A 64 -1.01 -17.27 12.79
C LEU A 64 -1.78 -18.01 11.71
N MET A 65 -2.21 -17.31 10.66
CA MET A 65 -2.91 -17.92 9.52
C MET A 65 -2.09 -19.03 8.87
N TYR A 66 -0.81 -18.78 8.59
CA TYR A 66 0.07 -19.80 8.00
C TYR A 66 0.30 -20.99 8.93
N VAL A 67 0.51 -20.76 10.23
CA VAL A 67 0.68 -21.85 11.20
C VAL A 67 -0.61 -22.69 11.29
N LEU A 68 -1.78 -22.05 11.33
CA LEU A 68 -3.09 -22.74 11.36
C LEU A 68 -3.35 -23.57 10.09
N HIS A 69 -2.90 -23.07 8.93
CA HIS A 69 -2.95 -23.80 7.67
C HIS A 69 -2.01 -25.01 7.67
N ASP A 70 -0.77 -24.84 8.12
CA ASP A 70 0.24 -25.92 8.16
C ASP A 70 -0.20 -27.09 9.05
N ILE A 71 -0.77 -26.79 10.23
CA ILE A 71 -1.25 -27.81 11.18
C ILE A 71 -2.61 -28.40 10.80
N ARG A 72 -3.23 -27.96 9.70
CA ARG A 72 -4.55 -28.38 9.20
C ARG A 72 -5.69 -28.32 10.24
N LEU A 73 -5.53 -27.52 11.31
CA LEU A 73 -6.54 -27.40 12.38
C LEU A 73 -7.81 -26.72 11.88
N PHE A 74 -7.68 -25.81 10.92
CA PHE A 74 -8.80 -25.15 10.27
C PHE A 74 -8.79 -25.47 8.78
N ARG A 75 -9.82 -26.17 8.30
CA ARG A 75 -10.25 -26.17 6.88
C ARG A 75 -10.93 -24.87 6.47
N ILE A 76 -10.59 -23.77 7.15
CA ILE A 76 -11.08 -22.45 6.74
C ILE A 76 -10.14 -22.05 5.61
N ASP A 77 -10.59 -22.25 4.37
CA ASP A 77 -9.99 -21.67 3.17
C ASP A 77 -10.25 -20.15 3.17
N MET A 78 -9.89 -19.46 4.26
CA MET A 78 -9.79 -18.01 4.24
C MET A 78 -8.69 -17.70 3.25
N THR A 79 -9.06 -17.02 2.18
CA THR A 79 -8.09 -16.58 1.20
C THR A 79 -7.34 -15.38 1.79
N PHE A 80 -6.06 -15.22 1.46
CA PHE A 80 -5.21 -14.16 1.99
C PHE A 80 -5.86 -12.77 1.85
N GLU A 81 -6.56 -12.54 0.73
CA GLU A 81 -7.29 -11.31 0.43
C GLU A 81 -8.37 -10.99 1.47
N THR A 82 -9.09 -12.03 1.92
CA THR A 82 -10.14 -11.91 2.94
C THR A 82 -9.53 -11.53 4.29
N LEU A 83 -8.37 -12.11 4.63
CA LEU A 83 -7.64 -11.76 5.84
C LEU A 83 -7.25 -10.28 5.84
N LEU A 84 -6.77 -9.75 4.71
CA LEU A 84 -6.39 -8.34 4.59
C LEU A 84 -7.59 -7.42 4.85
N ILE A 85 -8.75 -7.74 4.28
CA ILE A 85 -9.97 -6.95 4.48
C ILE A 85 -10.40 -6.99 5.95
N VAL A 86 -10.48 -8.18 6.56
CA VAL A 86 -10.87 -8.34 7.96
C VAL A 86 -9.90 -7.59 8.88
N LEU A 87 -8.60 -7.68 8.63
CA LEU A 87 -7.59 -7.00 9.43
C LEU A 87 -7.70 -5.47 9.32
N GLY A 88 -7.99 -4.95 8.13
CA GLY A 88 -8.29 -3.53 7.95
C GLY A 88 -9.53 -3.07 8.72
N ILE A 89 -10.61 -3.86 8.69
CA ILE A 89 -11.82 -3.59 9.49
C ILE A 89 -11.48 -3.55 10.99
N ILE A 90 -10.66 -4.49 11.48
CA ILE A 90 -10.22 -4.51 12.88
C ILE A 90 -9.42 -3.24 13.22
N PHE A 91 -8.51 -2.79 12.35
CA PHE A 91 -7.77 -1.55 12.59
C PHE A 91 -8.66 -0.31 12.57
N MET A 92 -9.67 -0.25 11.68
CA MET A 92 -10.67 0.82 11.69
C MET A 92 -11.49 0.80 12.99
N PHE A 93 -11.88 -0.38 13.47
CA PHE A 93 -12.57 -0.51 14.76
C PHE A 93 -11.72 0.00 15.93
N ILE A 94 -10.42 -0.36 15.95
CA ILE A 94 -9.48 0.14 16.96
C ILE A 94 -9.30 1.66 16.87
N PHE A 95 -9.26 2.22 15.65
CA PHE A 95 -9.23 3.66 15.45
C PHE A 95 -10.43 4.36 16.08
N TYR A 96 -11.66 3.87 15.83
CA TYR A 96 -12.85 4.46 16.43
C TYR A 96 -12.88 4.30 17.95
N SER A 97 -12.36 3.18 18.48
CA SER A 97 -12.34 2.94 19.93
C SER A 97 -11.28 3.75 20.68
N LYS A 98 -10.10 3.96 20.09
CA LYS A 98 -8.94 4.59 20.77
C LYS A 98 -8.58 5.98 20.23
N HIS A 99 -9.27 6.48 19.21
CA HIS A 99 -9.00 7.73 18.50
C HIS A 99 -7.53 7.91 18.05
N ALA A 100 -6.81 6.80 17.88
CA ALA A 100 -5.40 6.81 17.51
C ALA A 100 -5.25 6.86 15.99
N GLN A 101 -4.95 8.06 15.47
CA GLN A 101 -4.90 8.37 14.03
C GLN A 101 -4.02 7.42 13.20
N GLY A 102 -2.95 6.85 13.78
CA GLY A 102 -2.06 5.93 13.09
C GLY A 102 -2.72 4.65 12.57
N PHE A 103 -3.84 4.21 13.17
CA PHE A 103 -4.55 2.98 12.76
C PHE A 103 -5.45 3.16 11.52
N VAL A 104 -5.75 4.40 11.11
CA VAL A 104 -6.59 4.66 9.93
C VAL A 104 -5.88 4.28 8.64
N PHE A 105 -4.56 4.49 8.60
CA PHE A 105 -3.73 4.12 7.45
C PHE A 105 -3.83 2.63 7.12
N PRO A 106 -3.42 1.70 8.01
CA PRO A 106 -3.59 0.28 7.75
C PRO A 106 -5.07 -0.09 7.62
N GLY A 107 -5.96 0.57 8.36
CA GLY A 107 -7.40 0.35 8.30
C GLY A 107 -8.01 0.52 6.92
N MET A 108 -7.53 1.49 6.12
CA MET A 108 -8.04 1.75 4.76
C MET A 108 -7.18 1.13 3.66
N ILE A 109 -5.86 1.03 3.87
CA ILE A 109 -4.93 0.48 2.87
C ILE A 109 -5.06 -1.03 2.75
N LEU A 110 -5.16 -1.77 3.87
CA LEU A 110 -5.24 -3.24 3.83
C LEU A 110 -6.49 -3.73 3.07
N PRO A 111 -7.71 -3.20 3.31
CA PRO A 111 -8.87 -3.59 2.52
C PRO A 111 -8.75 -3.22 1.05
N ALA A 112 -8.15 -2.07 0.72
CA ALA A 112 -7.93 -1.68 -0.67
C ALA A 112 -7.02 -2.67 -1.41
N ILE A 113 -5.95 -3.15 -0.76
CA ILE A 113 -5.08 -4.20 -1.30
C ILE A 113 -5.84 -5.53 -1.38
N GLY A 114 -6.63 -5.90 -0.37
CA GLY A 114 -7.43 -7.12 -0.40
C GLY A 114 -8.43 -7.14 -1.57
N ILE A 115 -9.15 -6.02 -1.78
CA ILE A 115 -10.07 -5.86 -2.91
C ILE A 115 -9.31 -5.96 -4.24
N TYR A 116 -8.15 -5.31 -4.35
CA TYR A 116 -7.30 -5.40 -5.55
C TYR A 116 -6.93 -6.86 -5.88
N LEU A 117 -6.50 -7.64 -4.89
CA LEU A 117 -6.12 -9.04 -5.09
C LEU A 117 -7.32 -9.90 -5.53
N ILE A 118 -8.53 -9.64 -4.99
CA ILE A 118 -9.77 -10.29 -5.44
C ILE A 118 -10.05 -9.95 -6.91
N LEU A 119 -9.92 -8.68 -7.29
CA LEU A 119 -10.07 -8.25 -8.68
C LEU A 119 -9.05 -8.97 -9.57
N LEU A 120 -7.78 -9.05 -9.15
CA LEU A 120 -6.70 -9.68 -9.93
C LEU A 120 -6.98 -11.16 -10.17
N ARG A 121 -7.50 -11.86 -9.16
CA ARG A 121 -7.89 -13.26 -9.27
C ARG A 121 -9.10 -13.50 -10.18
N THR A 122 -10.01 -12.53 -10.25
CA THR A 122 -11.30 -12.66 -10.96
C THR A 122 -11.22 -12.17 -12.41
N PHE A 123 -10.42 -11.14 -12.68
CA PHE A 123 -10.33 -10.47 -13.97
C PHE A 123 -8.93 -10.58 -14.59
N ASN A 124 -8.86 -10.50 -15.92
CA ASN A 124 -7.62 -10.61 -16.69
C ASN A 124 -6.58 -9.52 -16.29
N ASP A 125 -5.34 -9.94 -16.02
CA ASP A 125 -4.22 -9.13 -15.49
C ASP A 125 -4.04 -7.77 -16.19
N LYS A 126 -4.28 -7.73 -17.51
CA LYS A 126 -3.98 -6.57 -18.35
C LYS A 126 -4.72 -5.28 -17.94
N TYR A 127 -5.95 -5.40 -17.44
CA TYR A 127 -6.74 -4.24 -17.01
C TYR A 127 -6.76 -4.07 -15.50
N THR A 128 -6.50 -5.16 -14.78
CA THR A 128 -6.59 -5.17 -13.33
C THR A 128 -5.35 -4.59 -12.67
N ALA A 129 -4.16 -4.75 -13.25
CA ALA A 129 -2.92 -4.23 -12.69
C ALA A 129 -2.96 -2.71 -12.44
N SER A 130 -3.71 -1.95 -13.25
CA SER A 130 -3.88 -0.50 -13.08
C SER A 130 -4.83 -0.12 -11.94
N SER A 131 -5.70 -1.03 -11.49
CA SER A 131 -6.72 -0.78 -10.47
C SER A 131 -6.14 -0.55 -9.08
N ILE A 132 -4.95 -1.08 -8.77
CA ILE A 132 -4.29 -0.87 -7.46
C ILE A 132 -4.04 0.62 -7.20
N PHE A 133 -3.64 1.38 -8.22
CA PHE A 133 -3.38 2.81 -8.08
C PHE A 133 -4.66 3.59 -7.80
N LEU A 134 -5.78 3.22 -8.44
CA LEU A 134 -7.07 3.84 -8.14
C LEU A 134 -7.54 3.49 -6.73
N LEU A 135 -7.51 2.21 -6.36
CA LEU A 135 -7.93 1.72 -5.04
C LEU A 135 -7.11 2.36 -3.92
N LEU A 136 -5.79 2.45 -4.09
CA LEU A 136 -4.90 3.10 -3.13
C LEU A 136 -5.15 4.61 -3.08
N GLY A 137 -5.38 5.26 -4.23
CA GLY A 137 -5.77 6.67 -4.30
C GLY A 137 -7.06 6.95 -3.53
N PHE A 138 -8.10 6.12 -3.72
CA PHE A 138 -9.34 6.19 -2.94
C PHE A 138 -9.11 5.94 -1.44
N ALA A 139 -8.24 4.99 -1.07
CA ALA A 139 -7.90 4.75 0.32
C ALA A 139 -7.27 5.99 0.97
N PHE A 140 -6.32 6.67 0.31
CA PHE A 140 -5.73 7.91 0.82
C PHE A 140 -6.72 9.07 0.91
N TYR A 141 -7.65 9.19 -0.05
CA TYR A 141 -8.76 10.15 0.04
C TYR A 141 -9.66 9.85 1.25
N ALA A 142 -10.02 8.59 1.46
CA ALA A 142 -10.84 8.21 2.60
C ALA A 142 -10.11 8.46 3.94
N ILE A 143 -8.80 8.19 4.00
CA ILE A 143 -7.97 8.54 5.17
C ILE A 143 -8.01 10.05 5.44
N TYR A 144 -7.92 10.89 4.40
CA TYR A 144 -8.04 12.33 4.54
C TYR A 144 -9.39 12.72 5.15
N PHE A 145 -10.50 12.26 4.58
CA PHE A 145 -11.84 12.62 5.06
C PHE A 145 -12.14 12.10 6.47
N ILE A 146 -11.63 10.92 6.84
CA ILE A 146 -11.94 10.30 8.13
C ILE A 146 -11.09 10.90 9.25
N ALA A 147 -9.80 11.15 9.02
CA ALA A 147 -8.85 11.42 10.11
C ALA A 147 -8.14 12.77 10.04
N TYR A 148 -8.05 13.39 8.86
CA TYR A 148 -7.21 14.58 8.64
C TYR A 148 -7.97 15.78 8.08
N MET A 149 -9.30 15.67 7.90
CA MET A 149 -10.13 16.76 7.40
C MET A 149 -10.01 17.98 8.32
N GLY A 150 -9.57 19.10 7.75
CA GLY A 150 -9.33 20.34 8.49
C GLY A 150 -8.05 20.39 9.34
N SER A 151 -7.29 19.30 9.44
CA SER A 151 -6.04 19.24 10.21
C SER A 151 -4.80 19.28 9.32
N SER A 152 -4.69 18.38 8.34
CA SER A 152 -3.53 18.31 7.44
C SER A 152 -3.91 17.85 6.05
N GLY A 153 -3.45 18.58 5.05
CA GLY A 153 -3.62 18.23 3.64
C GLY A 153 -2.69 17.12 3.16
N TRP A 154 -1.81 16.59 4.01
CA TRP A 154 -0.76 15.67 3.57
C TRP A 154 -1.29 14.41 2.83
N PRO A 155 -2.36 13.72 3.27
CA PRO A 155 -2.83 12.52 2.57
C PRO A 155 -3.43 12.80 1.18
N LEU A 156 -3.82 14.05 0.86
CA LEU A 156 -4.34 14.42 -0.46
C LEU A 156 -3.28 14.34 -1.56
N ILE A 157 -2.02 14.63 -1.21
CA ILE A 157 -0.90 14.62 -2.18
C ILE A 157 -0.72 13.21 -2.77
N PRO A 158 -0.45 12.16 -1.97
CA PRO A 158 -0.33 10.80 -2.50
C PRO A 158 -1.65 10.33 -3.10
N ALA A 159 -2.82 10.70 -2.55
CA ALA A 159 -4.11 10.34 -3.12
C ALA A 159 -4.25 10.81 -4.57
N THR A 160 -3.90 12.07 -4.82
CA THR A 160 -4.00 12.69 -6.15
C THR A 160 -2.99 12.09 -7.11
N ILE A 161 -1.75 11.85 -6.67
CA ILE A 161 -0.72 11.19 -7.49
C ILE A 161 -1.18 9.78 -7.89
N PHE A 162 -1.71 9.01 -6.94
CA PHE A 162 -2.18 7.66 -7.21
C PHE A 162 -3.40 7.63 -8.14
N LEU A 163 -4.36 8.54 -7.95
CA LEU A 163 -5.50 8.64 -8.87
C LEU A 163 -5.06 9.06 -10.27
N LEU A 164 -4.23 10.09 -10.42
CA LEU A 164 -3.74 10.52 -11.74
C LEU A 164 -2.96 9.39 -12.43
N THR A 165 -2.09 8.70 -11.69
CA THR A 165 -1.32 7.57 -12.21
C THR A 165 -2.24 6.43 -12.62
N GLY A 166 -3.26 6.12 -11.81
CA GLY A 166 -4.25 5.08 -12.12
C GLY A 166 -5.08 5.43 -13.35
N ILE A 167 -5.57 6.67 -13.47
CA ILE A 167 -6.33 7.15 -14.64
C ILE A 167 -5.46 7.07 -15.90
N LEU A 168 -4.22 7.54 -15.83
CA LEU A 168 -3.28 7.46 -16.95
C LEU A 168 -3.00 6.01 -17.35
N ALA A 169 -2.74 5.13 -16.37
CA ALA A 169 -2.50 3.71 -16.62
C ALA A 169 -3.71 3.06 -17.31
N TYR A 170 -4.94 3.36 -16.87
CA TYR A 170 -6.15 2.91 -17.55
C TYR A 170 -6.29 3.46 -18.96
N ALA A 171 -5.99 4.74 -19.18
CA ALA A 171 -6.04 5.36 -20.50
C ALA A 171 -5.06 4.72 -21.50
N PHE A 172 -3.89 4.27 -21.04
CA PHE A 172 -2.97 3.46 -21.84
C PHE A 172 -3.49 2.03 -22.07
N SER A 173 -4.01 1.37 -21.03
CA SER A 173 -4.51 -0.01 -21.11
C SER A 173 -5.70 -0.15 -22.06
N PHE A 174 -6.60 0.84 -22.11
CA PHE A 174 -7.74 0.88 -23.04
C PHE A 174 -7.37 1.40 -24.45
N LYS A 175 -6.09 1.69 -24.73
CA LYS A 175 -5.61 2.31 -25.98
C LYS A 175 -6.27 3.65 -26.35
N VAL A 176 -7.01 4.28 -25.42
CA VAL A 176 -7.57 5.63 -25.61
C VAL A 176 -6.44 6.63 -25.88
N ILE A 177 -5.30 6.44 -25.21
CA ILE A 177 -4.04 7.12 -25.52
C ILE A 177 -3.14 6.13 -26.24
N THR A 178 -3.12 6.19 -27.57
CA THR A 178 -2.15 5.45 -28.37
C THR A 178 -0.85 6.26 -28.43
N TRP A 179 0.32 5.61 -28.32
CA TRP A 179 1.65 6.25 -28.47
C TRP A 179 1.76 7.15 -29.71
N ASN A 180 0.98 6.86 -30.75
CA ASN A 180 0.88 7.64 -31.97
C ASN A 180 0.34 9.07 -31.76
N MET A 181 -0.56 9.29 -30.80
CA MET A 181 -1.17 10.62 -30.56
C MET A 181 -0.23 11.56 -29.80
N VAL A 182 0.60 11.01 -28.89
CA VAL A 182 1.66 11.75 -28.18
C VAL A 182 2.82 12.11 -29.12
N TYR A 183 3.14 11.24 -30.08
CA TYR A 183 4.14 11.54 -31.12
C TYR A 183 3.63 12.56 -32.15
N MET A 184 2.34 12.50 -32.53
CA MET A 184 1.75 13.45 -33.47
C MET A 184 1.60 14.86 -32.88
N SER A 185 1.42 14.98 -31.56
CA SER A 185 1.43 16.27 -30.86
C SER A 185 2.81 16.95 -30.84
N ARG A 186 3.92 16.18 -30.74
CA ARG A 186 5.28 16.74 -30.90
C ARG A 186 5.54 17.27 -32.31
N GLY A 187 4.92 16.68 -33.33
CA GLY A 187 5.00 17.14 -34.72
C GLY A 187 4.35 18.50 -34.97
N TYR A 188 3.38 18.92 -34.14
CA TYR A 188 2.70 20.22 -34.24
C TYR A 188 3.22 21.28 -33.27
N LEU A 189 3.90 20.88 -32.19
CA LEU A 189 4.49 21.81 -31.22
C LEU A 189 5.64 22.63 -31.82
N TRP A 190 6.48 22.04 -32.67
CA TRP A 190 7.56 22.76 -33.34
C TRP A 190 7.07 23.77 -34.39
N PRO A 191 6.19 23.40 -35.33
CA PRO A 191 5.62 24.35 -36.28
C PRO A 191 4.87 25.50 -35.60
N SER A 192 4.08 25.23 -34.55
CA SER A 192 3.36 26.29 -33.83
C SER A 192 4.28 27.25 -33.09
N MET A 193 5.35 26.76 -32.45
CA MET A 193 6.38 27.63 -31.88
C MET A 193 7.13 28.45 -32.94
N MET A 194 7.44 27.88 -34.11
CA MET A 194 8.07 28.61 -35.22
C MET A 194 7.16 29.70 -35.79
N ILE A 195 5.85 29.43 -35.91
CA ILE A 195 4.87 30.43 -36.34
C ILE A 195 4.78 31.57 -35.31
N LEU A 196 4.68 31.26 -34.02
CA LEU A 196 4.66 32.27 -32.95
C LEU A 196 5.95 33.11 -32.92
N ALA A 197 7.11 32.47 -33.06
CA ALA A 197 8.40 33.17 -33.15
C ALA A 197 8.46 34.09 -34.38
N GLY A 198 7.98 33.63 -35.54
CA GLY A 198 7.91 34.43 -36.76
C GLY A 198 7.01 35.66 -36.62
N VAL A 199 5.83 35.50 -36.01
CA VAL A 199 4.90 36.62 -35.73
C VAL A 199 5.52 37.63 -34.78
N LEU A 200 6.18 37.18 -33.70
CA LEU A 200 6.84 38.07 -32.74
C LEU A 200 7.99 38.88 -33.37
N ILE A 201 8.78 38.27 -34.25
CA ILE A 201 9.84 38.95 -34.99
C ILE A 201 9.26 40.03 -35.92
N LEU A 202 8.19 39.73 -36.65
CA LEU A 202 7.52 40.68 -37.54
C LEU A 202 6.91 41.86 -36.77
N MET A 203 6.29 41.61 -35.61
CA MET A 203 5.75 42.67 -34.75
C MET A 203 6.86 43.58 -34.20
N ASN A 204 8.00 43.01 -33.78
CA ASN A 204 9.15 43.79 -33.31
C ASN A 204 9.84 44.59 -34.43
N LEU A 205 9.87 44.08 -35.65
CA LEU A 205 10.39 44.81 -36.82
C LEU A 205 9.49 45.99 -37.20
N ARG A 206 8.17 45.82 -37.15
CA ARG A 206 7.21 46.90 -37.41
C ARG A 206 7.31 48.01 -36.36
N LYS A 207 7.54 47.64 -35.10
CA LYS A 207 7.73 48.59 -33.99
C LYS A 207 9.05 49.36 -34.04
N ARG A 208 10.06 48.89 -34.80
CA ARG A 208 11.35 49.59 -35.02
C ARG A 208 11.37 50.51 -36.24
N ARG A 209 10.38 50.44 -37.13
CA ARG A 209 10.25 51.30 -38.34
C ARG A 209 9.17 52.39 -38.23
N SER A 210 8.39 52.39 -37.15
CA SER A 210 7.55 53.50 -36.72
C SER A 210 8.30 54.34 -35.69
#